data_AF-A0A453LV96-F1
#
_entry.id   AF-A0A453LV96-F1
#
_cell.length_a   1.000
_cell.length_b   1.000
_cell.length_c   1.000
_cell.angle_alpha   90.00
_cell.angle_beta   90.00
_cell.angle_gamma   90.00
#
_symmetry.space_group_name_H-M   'P 1'
#
loop_
_entity.id
_entity.type
_entity.pdbx_description
1 polymer ?
#
loop_
_entity_poly.entity_id
_entity_poly.type
_entity_poly.pdbx_seq_one_letter_code
_entity_poly.pdbx_strand_id
1 'polypeptide(L)'
;QQELKDMAASRPPSTPMSKIERAPTLTPGGSSKSKEEKIFVTVRVRPLSKKELAMKDQVVWECADSQTILYKGPPQDRAAPTSYTFG
;
A
#
# COMPACT_ATOMS: atom_id res chain seq x y z
N GLN A 1 -24.37 -50.91 33.84
CA GLN A 1 -24.03 -52.34 33.74
C GLN A 1 -23.38 -52.53 32.37
N GLN A 2 -22.07 -52.77 32.38
CA GLN A 2 -21.22 -52.96 31.20
C GLN A 2 -21.00 -54.46 31.00
N GLU A 3 -21.16 -54.94 29.77
CA GLU A 3 -20.73 -56.27 29.32
C GLU A 3 -20.65 -56.19 27.77
N LEU A 4 -19.70 -56.72 27.00
CA LEU A 4 -18.36 -57.32 27.10
C LEU A 4 -17.94 -57.55 25.62
N LYS A 5 -16.69 -58.00 25.42
CA LYS A 5 -16.11 -58.66 24.24
C LYS A 5 -15.43 -57.73 23.25
N ASP A 6 -14.26 -58.03 22.72
CA ASP A 6 -13.21 -59.00 23.06
C ASP A 6 -11.99 -58.60 22.23
N MET A 7 -10.83 -59.12 22.61
CA MET A 7 -9.51 -58.84 22.08
C MET A 7 -9.31 -59.36 20.63
N ALA A 8 -8.75 -58.55 19.72
CA ALA A 8 -8.08 -59.06 18.51
C ALA A 8 -7.03 -58.07 17.98
N ALA A 9 -5.77 -58.44 18.09
CA ALA A 9 -4.65 -57.75 17.44
C ALA A 9 -4.64 -58.05 15.93
N SER A 10 -4.58 -57.01 15.09
CA SER A 10 -4.13 -57.11 13.70
C SER A 10 -3.66 -55.73 13.22
N ARG A 11 -2.37 -55.60 12.85
CA ARG A 11 -1.78 -54.44 12.14
C ARG A 11 -1.73 -54.76 10.63
N PRO A 12 -1.41 -53.81 9.73
CA PRO A 12 -2.01 -52.50 9.42
C PRO A 12 -2.40 -52.45 7.91
N PRO A 13 -2.91 -51.33 7.38
CA PRO A 13 -2.37 -50.88 6.10
C PRO A 13 -1.90 -49.42 6.15
N SER A 14 -0.66 -49.22 5.74
CA SER A 14 -0.06 -47.91 5.46
C SER A 14 -0.88 -47.22 4.37
N THR A 15 -1.61 -46.17 4.71
CA THR A 15 -2.34 -45.39 3.72
C THR A 15 -1.35 -44.52 2.95
N PRO A 16 -1.25 -44.66 1.61
CA PRO A 16 -0.34 -43.86 0.81
C PRO A 16 -0.74 -42.39 0.85
N MET A 17 0.27 -41.53 0.89
CA MET A 17 0.20 -40.07 0.84
C MET A 17 -0.50 -39.62 -0.45
N SER A 18 -1.82 -39.53 -0.42
CA SER A 18 -2.57 -38.90 -1.49
C SER A 18 -2.20 -37.42 -1.52
N LYS A 19 -1.54 -37.00 -2.62
CA LYS A 19 -1.31 -35.60 -2.97
C LYS A 19 -2.67 -34.88 -3.03
N ILE A 20 -3.03 -34.23 -1.93
CA ILE A 20 -3.97 -33.13 -1.98
C ILE A 20 -3.16 -31.96 -2.55
N GLU A 21 -3.45 -31.64 -3.81
CA GLU A 21 -3.07 -30.36 -4.40
C GLU A 21 -3.80 -29.30 -3.58
N ARG A 22 -3.13 -28.82 -2.53
CA ARG A 22 -3.62 -27.73 -1.70
C ARG A 22 -3.69 -26.52 -2.61
N ALA A 23 -4.90 -26.00 -2.81
CA ALA A 23 -5.11 -24.60 -3.12
C ALA A 23 -4.14 -23.75 -2.28
N PRO A 24 -3.49 -22.72 -2.84
CA PRO A 24 -2.49 -21.96 -2.11
C PRO A 24 -3.15 -21.38 -0.85
N THR A 25 -2.82 -21.99 0.28
CA THR A 25 -3.28 -21.58 1.59
C THR A 25 -2.70 -20.19 1.82
N LEU A 26 -3.49 -19.15 1.58
CA LEU A 26 -3.24 -17.83 2.15
C LEU A 26 -3.39 -17.98 3.67
N THR A 27 -2.35 -18.48 4.33
CA THR A 27 -2.27 -18.46 5.78
C THR A 27 -2.15 -16.99 6.22
N PRO A 28 -2.98 -16.50 7.16
CA PRO A 28 -2.92 -15.12 7.66
C PRO A 28 -1.59 -14.70 8.33
N GLY A 29 -0.60 -15.60 8.40
CA GLY A 29 0.74 -15.35 8.94
C GLY A 29 1.86 -15.87 8.05
N GLY A 30 1.60 -16.05 6.75
CA GLY A 30 2.62 -16.43 5.78
C GLY A 30 3.44 -15.22 5.36
N SER A 31 4.73 -15.24 5.67
CA SER A 31 5.76 -14.28 5.26
C SER A 31 5.91 -14.22 3.73
N SER A 32 4.88 -13.78 3.01
CA SER A 32 5.10 -13.01 1.81
C SER A 32 5.85 -11.77 2.27
N LYS A 33 7.02 -11.49 1.68
CA LYS A 33 7.69 -10.20 1.88
C LYS A 33 6.61 -9.15 1.68
N SER A 34 6.17 -8.50 2.75
CA SER A 34 5.18 -7.43 2.70
C SER A 34 5.81 -6.37 1.83
N LYS A 35 5.51 -6.41 0.53
CA LYS A 35 6.02 -5.45 -0.43
C LYS A 35 5.40 -4.16 0.01
N GLU A 36 6.24 -3.26 0.54
CA GLU A 36 5.77 -1.98 1.03
C GLU A 36 5.06 -1.26 -0.12
N GLU A 37 3.75 -1.14 -0.03
CA GLU A 37 2.93 -0.44 -1.00
C GLU A 37 2.77 1.00 -0.50
N LYS A 38 3.28 1.95 -1.29
CA LYS A 38 3.11 3.38 -1.01
C LYS A 38 1.83 3.87 -1.65
N ILE A 39 1.15 4.81 -0.98
CA ILE A 39 0.03 5.53 -1.57
C ILE A 39 0.59 6.41 -2.68
N PHE A 40 0.07 6.24 -3.90
CA PHE A 40 0.42 7.10 -5.01
C PHE A 40 -0.22 8.48 -4.83
N VAL A 41 0.61 9.51 -4.75
CA VAL A 41 0.18 10.90 -4.59
C VAL A 41 0.44 11.66 -5.89
N THR A 42 -0.56 12.40 -6.36
CA THR A 42 -0.40 13.34 -7.46
C THR A 42 -0.79 14.74 -7.02
N VAL A 43 -0.11 15.73 -7.58
CA VAL A 43 -0.38 17.14 -7.31
C VAL A 43 -0.79 17.84 -8.61
N ARG A 44 -1.85 18.65 -8.56
CA ARG A 44 -2.34 19.43 -9.70
C ARG A 44 -2.35 20.91 -9.35
N VAL A 45 -1.47 21.67 -9.98
CA VAL A 45 -1.50 23.14 -9.93
C VAL A 45 -2.57 23.64 -10.88
N ARG A 46 -3.53 24.43 -10.36
CA ARG A 46 -4.55 25.09 -11.19
C ARG A 46 -4.02 26.44 -11.70
N PRO A 47 -4.40 26.87 -12.92
CA PRO A 47 -4.20 28.25 -13.32
C PRO A 47 -5.01 29.20 -12.43
N LEU A 48 -4.49 30.41 -12.28
CA LEU A 48 -5.19 31.50 -11.61
C LEU A 48 -6.54 31.76 -12.30
N SER A 49 -7.55 32.02 -11.49
CA SER A 49 -8.88 32.41 -11.92
C SER A 49 -8.92 33.87 -12.40
N LYS A 50 -9.99 34.24 -13.10
CA LYS A 50 -10.20 35.63 -13.55
C LYS A 50 -10.21 36.63 -12.40
N LYS A 51 -10.73 36.25 -11.23
CA LYS A 51 -10.79 37.11 -10.04
C LYS A 51 -9.39 37.36 -9.47
N GLU A 52 -8.56 36.31 -9.38
CA GLU A 52 -7.17 36.41 -8.90
C GLU A 52 -6.31 37.25 -9.86
N LEU A 53 -6.47 37.06 -11.17
CA LEU A 53 -5.84 37.93 -12.18
C LEU A 53 -6.23 39.40 -12.02
N ALA A 54 -7.51 39.69 -11.77
CA ALA A 54 -7.99 41.05 -11.56
C ALA A 54 -7.37 41.71 -10.30
N MET A 55 -7.05 40.91 -9.29
CA MET A 55 -6.35 41.35 -8.07
C MET A 55 -4.82 41.38 -8.22
N LYS A 56 -4.29 41.05 -9.40
CA LYS A 56 -2.85 40.93 -9.69
C LYS A 56 -2.15 39.94 -8.76
N ASP A 57 -2.83 38.84 -8.44
CA ASP A 57 -2.24 37.76 -7.68
C ASP A 57 -1.11 37.07 -8.47
N GLN A 58 -0.10 36.56 -7.76
CA GLN A 58 1.07 35.95 -8.38
C GLN A 58 0.91 34.43 -8.53
N VAL A 59 1.48 33.88 -9.61
CA VAL A 59 1.62 32.42 -9.77
C VAL A 59 2.78 31.95 -8.89
N VAL A 60 2.48 31.66 -7.63
CA VAL A 60 3.48 31.28 -6.63
C VAL A 60 3.90 29.81 -6.70
N TRP A 61 3.14 28.94 -7.39
CA TRP A 61 3.46 27.52 -7.55
C TRP A 61 3.77 27.20 -9.01
N GLU A 62 4.87 26.49 -9.23
CA GLU A 62 5.30 25.99 -10.54
C GLU A 62 5.47 24.47 -10.49
N CYS A 63 5.07 23.77 -11.55
CA CYS A 63 5.46 22.38 -11.77
C CYS A 63 6.84 22.35 -12.43
N ALA A 64 7.89 22.13 -11.63
CA ALA A 64 9.26 22.07 -12.14
C ALA A 64 9.51 20.80 -12.95
N ASP A 65 9.00 19.66 -12.46
CA ASP A 65 9.08 18.36 -13.12
C ASP A 65 7.71 17.64 -13.03
N SER A 66 7.58 16.48 -13.66
CA SER A 66 6.39 15.62 -13.56
C SER A 66 6.02 15.22 -12.14
N GLN A 67 7.00 15.22 -11.23
CA GLN A 67 6.88 14.79 -9.84
C GLN A 67 7.32 15.86 -8.84
N THR A 68 7.65 17.08 -9.30
CA THR A 68 8.22 18.13 -8.45
C THR A 68 7.47 19.44 -8.65
N ILE A 69 7.04 20.06 -7.54
CA ILE A 69 6.52 21.44 -7.53
C ILE A 69 7.44 22.37 -6.73
N LEU A 70 7.49 23.64 -7.17
CA LEU A 70 8.30 24.68 -6.58
C LEU A 70 7.43 25.87 -6.15
N TYR A 71 7.68 26.38 -4.96
CA TYR A 71 7.16 27.63 -4.45
C TYR A 71 8.12 28.77 -4.80
N LYS A 72 7.61 29.74 -5.57
CA LYS A 72 8.31 30.96 -6.02
C LYS A 72 7.79 32.24 -5.36
N GLY A 73 6.89 32.12 -4.39
CA GLY A 73 6.38 33.27 -3.66
C GLY A 73 7.41 33.86 -2.69
N PRO A 74 7.04 34.97 -2.00
CA PRO A 74 7.87 35.55 -0.95
C PRO A 74 8.25 34.50 0.10
N PRO A 75 9.46 34.57 0.69
CA PRO A 75 9.87 33.65 1.74
C PRO A 75 8.82 33.64 2.85
N GLN A 76 8.24 32.47 3.09
CA GLN A 76 7.32 32.33 4.20
C GLN A 76 8.18 32.36 5.48
N ASP A 77 7.72 33.08 6.50
CA ASP A 77 8.42 33.19 7.81
C ASP A 77 8.67 31.82 8.46
N ARG A 78 7.86 30.82 8.11
CA ARG A 78 8.10 29.42 8.47
C ARG A 78 9.14 28.82 7.54
N ALA A 79 10.09 28.09 8.11
CA ALA A 79 11.10 27.25 7.44
C ALA A 79 10.49 26.07 6.64
N ALA A 80 9.48 26.35 5.82
CA ALA A 80 8.87 25.41 4.92
C ALA A 80 9.78 25.21 3.69
N PRO A 81 9.92 23.96 3.19
CA PRO A 81 10.61 23.70 1.95
C PRO A 81 9.98 24.49 0.79
N THR A 82 10.81 25.00 -0.11
CA THR A 82 10.33 25.62 -1.34
C THR A 82 10.06 24.60 -2.43
N SER A 83 10.59 23.37 -2.33
CA SER A 83 10.41 22.29 -3.31
C SER A 83 9.76 21.07 -2.67
N TYR A 84 8.81 20.45 -3.36
CA TYR A 84 8.16 19.21 -2.94
C TYR A 84 8.17 18.19 -4.08
N THR A 85 8.55 16.95 -3.77
CA THR A 85 8.55 15.82 -4.70
C THR A 85 7.52 14.78 -4.28
N PHE A 86 6.75 14.25 -5.22
CA PHE A 86 5.68 13.27 -5.01
C PHE A 86 5.82 12.07 -5.98
N GLY A 87 5.58 10.86 -5.48
CA GLY A 87 5.73 9.61 -6.23
C GLY A 87 5.45 8.38 -5.39
#